data_AF-A0A0D6MC55-F1
#
_entry.id   AF-A0A0D6MC55-F1
#
_cell.length_a   1.000
_cell.length_b   1.000
_cell.length_c   1.000
_cell.angle_alpha   90.00
_cell.angle_beta   90.00
_cell.angle_gamma   90.00
#
_symmetry.space_group_name_H-M   'P 1'
#
loop_
_entity.id
_entity.type
_entity.pdbx_description
1 polymer ?
#
loop_
_entity_poly.entity_id
_entity_poly.type
_entity_poly.pdbx_seq_one_letter_code
_entity_poly.pdbx_strand_id
1 'polypeptide(L)'
;MYVGSNKKDSDGNERCEENKVDINEPITLTVSPKIWTLLETKANIINDAVTSITFPDFDGKKSLVKYRVWDGKVDHFSVPKSGVSFQDMNNGVQLSIKGAQIGASVKGRVEIGKKIFGKWIRLARMSGEMKAKSENVNLDVKLVWNDFTFIPTVNMDSSVRVDFTRHLKTLNFLRKEVQKMVTSKVNSEVPKKIVEAIEQQVNPRLQKLKEKLISMGYTQYDMEWAVQNNILRVAFKPKSGSGVVSPVVPIDHMLCVNANMVAVMDSFIQLRRKRGARKKPKQQIDIIPISHVALPKEALGINEDFPIKGTKGIDFTCVSPKFSCEGASCSVCSDIDINPASEGSGDKFHNCLPTLSRR
;
A
#
# COMPACT_ATOMS: atom_id res chain seq x y z
N MET A 1 -35.67 -29.16 24.42
CA MET A 1 -34.90 -30.26 23.81
C MET A 1 -35.41 -30.46 22.39
N TYR A 2 -34.69 -29.96 21.41
CA TYR A 2 -34.83 -30.43 20.02
C TYR A 2 -33.42 -30.76 19.56
N VAL A 3 -33.21 -32.04 19.30
CA VAL A 3 -31.96 -32.63 18.82
C VAL A 3 -31.99 -32.51 17.29
N GLY A 4 -31.17 -31.62 16.75
CA GLY A 4 -30.93 -31.53 15.30
C GLY A 4 -29.80 -32.49 14.93
N SER A 5 -30.14 -33.54 14.20
CA SER A 5 -29.25 -34.63 13.80
C SER A 5 -28.16 -34.16 12.82
N ASN A 6 -26.89 -34.38 13.17
CA ASN A 6 -25.76 -34.28 12.24
C ASN A 6 -25.87 -35.37 11.17
N LYS A 7 -26.07 -34.99 9.91
CA LYS A 7 -25.97 -35.91 8.77
C LYS A 7 -24.61 -35.74 8.10
N LYS A 8 -23.73 -36.73 8.30
CA LYS A 8 -22.47 -36.85 7.56
C LYS A 8 -22.75 -37.57 6.24
N ASP A 9 -22.30 -37.00 5.13
CA ASP A 9 -22.22 -37.72 3.85
C ASP A 9 -20.99 -38.65 3.81
N SER A 10 -21.05 -39.67 2.96
CA SER A 10 -20.13 -40.81 2.85
C SER A 10 -18.67 -40.50 2.49
N ASP A 11 -18.29 -39.23 2.40
CA ASP A 11 -16.95 -38.77 1.96
C ASP A 11 -16.33 -37.72 2.92
N GLY A 12 -16.90 -37.55 4.12
CA GLY A 12 -16.27 -36.79 5.21
C GLY A 12 -16.16 -35.26 5.03
N ASN A 13 -16.85 -34.68 4.05
CA ASN A 13 -16.80 -33.24 3.77
C ASN A 13 -18.04 -32.52 4.35
N GLU A 14 -17.85 -31.62 5.31
CA GLU A 14 -18.91 -30.74 5.83
C GLU A 14 -19.31 -29.72 4.76
N ARG A 15 -20.56 -29.80 4.29
CA ARG A 15 -21.16 -28.73 3.48
C ARG A 15 -21.56 -27.59 4.41
N CYS A 16 -21.12 -26.37 4.13
CA CYS A 16 -21.76 -25.18 4.67
C CYS A 16 -23.19 -25.15 4.11
N GLU A 17 -24.21 -25.35 4.95
CA GLU A 17 -25.60 -25.08 4.59
C GLU A 17 -25.74 -23.60 4.17
N GLU A 18 -26.65 -23.31 3.23
CA GLU A 18 -26.95 -21.95 2.75
C GLU A 18 -27.56 -21.10 3.88
N ASN A 19 -26.73 -20.65 4.80
CA ASN A 19 -27.13 -19.85 5.95
C ASN A 19 -27.27 -18.38 5.56
N LYS A 20 -28.42 -17.79 5.89
CA LYS A 20 -28.66 -16.34 5.85
C LYS A 20 -27.60 -15.64 6.70
N VAL A 21 -26.99 -14.58 6.18
CA VAL A 21 -26.04 -13.72 6.93
C VAL A 21 -26.69 -13.32 8.25
N ASP A 22 -26.08 -13.65 9.38
CA ASP A 22 -26.45 -13.00 10.63
C ASP A 22 -25.86 -11.60 10.66
N ILE A 23 -26.69 -10.62 10.30
CA ILE A 23 -26.34 -9.21 10.29
C ILE A 23 -26.00 -8.66 11.68
N ASN A 24 -26.18 -9.45 12.75
CA ASN A 24 -25.86 -9.08 14.13
C ASN A 24 -24.44 -9.50 14.56
N GLU A 25 -23.73 -10.30 13.76
CA GLU A 25 -22.37 -10.73 14.07
C GLU A 25 -21.30 -9.73 13.57
N PRO A 26 -20.22 -9.52 14.33
CA PRO A 26 -19.14 -8.64 13.92
C PRO A 26 -18.28 -9.27 12.81
N ILE A 27 -17.93 -8.48 11.81
CA ILE A 27 -16.92 -8.87 10.80
C ILE A 27 -15.55 -8.46 11.33
N THR A 28 -14.59 -9.37 11.37
CA THR A 28 -13.24 -9.05 11.86
C THR A 28 -12.17 -9.28 10.81
N LEU A 29 -11.27 -8.32 10.68
CA LEU A 29 -10.04 -8.39 9.90
C LEU A 29 -8.87 -8.45 10.87
N THR A 30 -8.01 -9.46 10.73
CA THR A 30 -6.79 -9.59 11.53
C THR A 30 -5.57 -9.59 10.61
N VAL A 31 -4.60 -8.74 10.91
CA VAL A 31 -3.32 -8.60 10.19
C VAL A 31 -2.18 -8.93 11.15
N SER A 32 -1.33 -9.89 10.77
CA SER A 32 -0.20 -10.31 11.61
C SER A 32 1.13 -9.66 11.20
N PRO A 33 2.16 -9.72 12.06
CA PRO A 33 3.52 -9.27 11.71
C PRO A 33 4.11 -9.95 10.48
N LYS A 34 3.57 -11.11 10.08
CA LYS A 34 4.03 -11.82 8.88
C LYS A 34 3.88 -10.95 7.63
N ILE A 35 2.91 -10.02 7.58
CA ILE A 35 2.74 -9.08 6.46
C ILE A 35 4.02 -8.27 6.17
N TRP A 36 4.85 -8.03 7.18
CA TRP A 36 6.10 -7.28 7.04
C TRP A 36 7.16 -7.99 6.19
N THR A 37 7.03 -9.30 5.92
CA THR A 37 7.93 -9.97 4.97
C THR A 37 7.84 -9.39 3.56
N LEU A 38 6.72 -8.75 3.19
CA LEU A 38 6.55 -8.07 1.91
C LEU A 38 7.52 -6.90 1.73
N LEU A 39 7.98 -6.29 2.82
CA LEU A 39 8.99 -5.21 2.77
C LEU A 39 10.34 -5.71 2.25
N GLU A 40 10.64 -6.99 2.48
CA GLU A 40 11.86 -7.65 2.04
C GLU A 40 11.65 -8.32 0.66
N THR A 41 10.55 -9.06 0.48
CA THR A 41 10.32 -9.83 -0.75
C THR A 41 9.88 -8.96 -1.94
N LYS A 42 9.29 -7.78 -1.68
CA LYS A 42 8.82 -6.82 -2.71
C LYS A 42 9.52 -5.47 -2.61
N ALA A 43 10.76 -5.49 -2.12
CA ALA A 43 11.59 -4.30 -1.97
C ALA A 43 11.76 -3.52 -3.29
N ASN A 44 11.73 -4.18 -4.44
CA ASN A 44 11.81 -3.52 -5.75
C ASN A 44 10.65 -2.54 -6.00
N ILE A 45 9.41 -2.91 -5.64
CA ILE A 45 8.24 -2.05 -5.80
C ILE A 45 8.37 -0.80 -4.93
N ILE A 46 8.86 -0.96 -3.70
CA ILE A 46 9.11 0.14 -2.76
C ILE A 46 10.25 1.03 -3.27
N ASN A 47 11.33 0.43 -3.76
CA ASN A 47 12.49 1.15 -4.29
C ASN A 47 12.11 1.98 -5.52
N ASP A 48 11.28 1.48 -6.43
CA ASP A 48 10.86 2.24 -7.61
C ASP A 48 10.15 3.56 -7.21
N ALA A 49 9.33 3.53 -6.16
CA ALA A 49 8.65 4.72 -5.67
C ALA A 49 9.61 5.75 -5.04
N VAL A 50 10.61 5.30 -4.29
CA VAL A 50 11.53 6.18 -3.55
C VAL A 50 12.69 6.67 -4.41
N THR A 51 13.19 5.86 -5.34
CA THR A 51 14.26 6.23 -6.29
C THR A 51 13.84 7.32 -7.29
N SER A 52 12.53 7.58 -7.41
CA SER A 52 12.02 8.74 -8.14
C SER A 52 12.34 10.09 -7.46
N ILE A 53 12.83 10.09 -6.21
CA ILE A 53 13.19 11.31 -5.48
C ILE A 53 14.52 11.84 -6.02
N THR A 54 14.50 13.07 -6.51
CA THR A 54 15.68 13.81 -6.97
C THR A 54 16.05 14.94 -6.00
N PHE A 55 17.34 15.27 -5.94
CA PHE A 55 17.87 16.37 -5.16
C PHE A 55 18.17 17.57 -6.08
N PRO A 56 17.93 18.80 -5.60
CA PRO A 56 18.22 20.00 -6.39
C PRO A 56 19.72 20.19 -6.62
N ASP A 57 20.06 20.67 -7.81
CA ASP A 57 21.41 21.15 -8.14
C ASP A 57 21.75 22.37 -7.27
N PHE A 58 23.02 22.51 -6.87
CA PHE A 58 23.53 23.74 -6.28
C PHE A 58 25.02 23.92 -6.57
N ASP A 59 25.44 25.18 -6.59
CA ASP A 59 26.82 25.57 -6.84
C ASP A 59 27.22 26.74 -5.95
N GLY A 60 28.52 27.00 -5.91
CA GLY A 60 29.02 28.12 -5.14
C GLY A 60 30.53 28.26 -5.22
N LYS A 61 31.03 29.26 -4.48
CA LYS A 61 32.44 29.58 -4.40
C LYS A 61 32.84 29.87 -2.96
N LYS A 62 33.87 29.19 -2.49
CA LYS A 62 34.48 29.44 -1.18
C LYS A 62 36.00 29.57 -1.34
N SER A 63 36.53 30.76 -1.07
CA SER A 63 37.96 31.06 -1.20
C SER A 63 38.52 30.66 -2.59
N LEU A 64 39.49 29.75 -2.64
CA LEU A 64 40.15 29.22 -3.84
C LEU A 64 39.35 28.13 -4.56
N VAL A 65 38.13 27.82 -4.09
CA VAL A 65 37.34 26.68 -4.57
C VAL A 65 36.02 27.14 -5.17
N LYS A 66 35.76 26.76 -6.42
CA LYS A 66 34.41 26.72 -7.00
C LYS A 66 33.90 25.29 -6.97
N TYR A 67 32.64 25.09 -6.61
CA TYR A 67 32.03 23.77 -6.57
C TYR A 67 30.67 23.78 -7.26
N ARG A 68 30.29 22.63 -7.81
CA ARG A 68 28.95 22.33 -8.30
C ARG A 68 28.59 20.93 -7.86
N VAL A 69 27.35 20.74 -7.43
CA VAL A 69 26.76 19.45 -7.11
C VAL A 69 25.45 19.32 -7.89
N TRP A 70 25.27 18.17 -8.52
CA TRP A 70 24.14 17.95 -9.42
C TRP A 70 23.77 16.47 -9.49
N ASP A 71 22.65 16.18 -10.17
CA ASP A 71 22.19 14.82 -10.47
C ASP A 71 22.09 13.96 -9.21
N GLY A 72 21.49 14.57 -8.18
CA GLY A 72 21.28 13.90 -6.91
C GLY A 72 20.04 13.05 -6.94
N LYS A 73 20.13 11.83 -6.40
CA LYS A 73 19.02 10.87 -6.35
C LYS A 73 19.13 9.91 -5.19
N VAL A 74 17.99 9.34 -4.79
CA VAL A 74 17.97 8.16 -3.92
C VAL A 74 18.32 6.93 -4.75
N ASP A 75 19.31 6.16 -4.29
CA ASP A 75 19.76 4.93 -4.95
C ASP A 75 18.97 3.71 -4.47
N HIS A 76 18.65 3.66 -3.17
CA HIS A 76 17.85 2.59 -2.57
C HIS A 76 17.22 3.03 -1.24
N PHE A 77 16.15 2.34 -0.89
CA PHE A 77 15.41 2.41 0.36
C PHE A 77 15.02 0.99 0.78
N SER A 78 15.29 0.62 2.03
CA SER A 78 14.92 -0.70 2.56
C SER A 78 14.43 -0.60 3.98
N VAL A 79 13.43 -1.41 4.31
CA VAL A 79 12.85 -1.48 5.65
C VAL A 79 12.98 -2.92 6.15
N PRO A 80 13.69 -3.18 7.26
CA PRO A 80 13.75 -4.51 7.83
C PRO A 80 12.40 -4.90 8.41
N LYS A 81 11.92 -6.13 8.18
CA LYS A 81 10.61 -6.56 8.72
C LYS A 81 10.54 -6.50 10.24
N SER A 82 11.67 -6.74 10.92
CA SER A 82 11.80 -6.66 12.38
C SER A 82 11.72 -5.24 12.91
N GLY A 83 11.88 -4.24 12.04
CA GLY A 83 11.80 -2.82 12.39
C GLY A 83 10.39 -2.25 12.35
N VAL A 84 9.37 -3.05 11.98
CA VAL A 84 7.99 -2.57 11.80
C VAL A 84 7.06 -3.14 12.87
N SER A 85 6.27 -2.25 13.47
CA SER A 85 5.25 -2.64 14.43
C SER A 85 4.00 -1.77 14.37
N PHE A 86 2.84 -2.40 14.56
CA PHE A 86 1.62 -1.71 14.93
C PHE A 86 1.70 -1.20 16.37
N GLN A 87 1.17 -0.02 16.58
CA GLN A 87 0.96 0.59 17.89
C GLN A 87 -0.51 0.99 18.01
N ASP A 88 -1.05 0.77 19.21
CA ASP A 88 -2.43 1.08 19.52
C ASP A 88 -2.67 2.60 19.54
N MET A 89 -3.85 3.02 19.13
CA MET A 89 -4.31 4.40 19.26
C MET A 89 -5.84 4.47 19.36
N ASN A 90 -6.33 5.49 20.05
CA ASN A 90 -7.76 5.63 20.37
C ASN A 90 -8.70 5.73 19.14
N ASN A 91 -8.19 6.04 17.93
CA ASN A 91 -9.00 6.15 16.72
C ASN A 91 -8.19 5.84 15.44
N GLY A 92 -7.80 4.58 15.26
CA GLY A 92 -7.11 4.11 14.05
C GLY A 92 -5.93 3.20 14.38
N VAL A 93 -4.83 3.37 13.64
CA VAL A 93 -3.60 2.61 13.88
C VAL A 93 -2.35 3.46 13.65
N GLN A 94 -1.32 3.24 14.46
CA GLN A 94 0.02 3.80 14.24
C GLN A 94 0.97 2.70 13.77
N LEU A 95 1.75 2.98 12.72
CA LEU A 95 2.86 2.13 12.31
C LEU A 95 4.18 2.80 12.71
N SER A 96 4.95 2.12 13.54
CA SER A 96 6.31 2.51 13.87
C SER A 96 7.28 1.70 13.03
N ILE A 97 8.12 2.40 12.27
CA ILE A 97 9.15 1.82 11.40
C ILE A 97 10.51 2.33 11.89
N LYS A 98 11.38 1.42 12.29
CA LYS A 98 12.71 1.72 12.83
C LYS A 98 13.79 1.00 12.03
N GLY A 99 14.97 1.60 11.96
CA GLY A 99 16.13 1.00 11.30
C GLY A 99 15.98 0.87 9.78
N ALA A 100 15.12 1.68 9.17
CA ALA A 100 15.09 1.78 7.71
C ALA A 100 16.42 2.36 7.20
N GLN A 101 16.80 1.97 6.00
CA GLN A 101 18.08 2.32 5.39
C GLN A 101 17.87 3.05 4.07
N ILE A 102 18.73 4.03 3.82
CA ILE A 102 18.69 4.88 2.63
C ILE A 102 20.09 5.03 2.08
N GLY A 103 20.24 4.78 0.79
CA GLY A 103 21.42 5.18 0.03
C GLY A 103 21.03 6.25 -0.97
N ALA A 104 21.87 7.27 -1.09
CA ALA A 104 21.73 8.36 -2.03
C ALA A 104 23.09 8.68 -2.66
N SER A 105 23.04 9.12 -3.90
CA SER A 105 24.21 9.55 -4.66
C SER A 105 24.01 10.97 -5.17
N VAL A 106 25.10 11.73 -5.21
CA VAL A 106 25.15 13.04 -5.86
C VAL A 106 26.46 13.16 -6.63
N LYS A 107 26.46 13.83 -7.78
CA LYS A 107 27.68 14.14 -8.54
C LYS A 107 28.25 15.46 -8.08
N GLY A 108 29.57 15.53 -7.95
CA GLY A 108 30.30 16.71 -7.52
C GLY A 108 31.42 17.09 -8.49
N ARG A 109 31.67 18.39 -8.60
CA ARG A 109 32.80 18.97 -9.32
C ARG A 109 33.40 20.07 -8.49
N VAL A 110 34.72 20.12 -8.50
CA VAL A 110 35.53 21.11 -7.81
C VAL A 110 36.52 21.70 -8.80
N GLU A 111 36.62 23.02 -8.79
CA GLU A 111 37.64 23.76 -9.50
C GLU A 111 38.44 24.59 -8.49
N ILE A 112 39.73 24.28 -8.38
CA ILE A 112 40.67 25.04 -7.57
C ILE A 112 41.25 26.13 -8.45
N GLY A 113 41.24 27.37 -7.98
CA GLY A 113 41.75 28.50 -8.74
C GLY A 113 41.96 29.76 -7.90
N LYS A 114 42.56 30.77 -8.52
CA LYS A 114 42.79 32.09 -7.90
C LYS A 114 42.29 33.18 -8.85
N LYS A 115 41.82 34.30 -8.29
CA LYS A 115 41.46 35.48 -9.07
C LYS A 115 42.74 36.29 -9.32
N ILE A 116 43.11 36.48 -10.58
CA ILE A 116 44.27 37.26 -11.02
C ILE A 116 43.75 38.24 -12.08
N PHE A 117 44.01 39.55 -11.90
CA PHE A 117 43.52 40.62 -12.78
C PHE A 117 42.00 40.52 -13.08
N GLY A 118 41.18 40.31 -12.05
CA GLY A 118 39.72 40.20 -12.22
C GLY A 118 39.23 38.87 -12.80
N LYS A 119 40.09 38.09 -13.46
CA LYS A 119 39.76 36.80 -14.09
C LYS A 119 40.07 35.62 -13.17
N TRP A 120 39.23 34.59 -13.22
CA TRP A 120 39.43 33.36 -12.46
C TRP A 120 40.35 32.42 -13.23
N ILE A 121 41.53 32.11 -12.68
CA ILE A 121 42.49 31.18 -13.27
C ILE A 121 42.36 29.84 -12.56
N ARG A 122 41.97 28.80 -13.30
CA ARG A 122 41.78 27.43 -12.82
C ARG A 122 43.13 26.70 -12.78
N LEU A 123 43.51 26.20 -11.61
CA LEU A 123 44.75 25.45 -11.36
C LEU A 123 44.53 23.94 -11.39
N ALA A 124 43.38 23.47 -10.91
CA ALA A 124 43.03 22.05 -10.92
C ALA A 124 41.52 21.84 -11.00
N ARG A 125 41.11 20.66 -11.49
CA ARG A 125 39.71 20.23 -11.50
C ARG A 125 39.59 18.79 -11.08
N MET A 126 38.60 18.52 -10.23
CA MET A 126 38.26 17.19 -9.75
C MET A 126 36.76 16.99 -9.92
N SER A 127 36.34 15.77 -10.23
CA SER A 127 34.94 15.39 -10.28
C SER A 127 34.77 13.96 -9.82
N GLY A 128 33.61 13.64 -9.27
CA GLY A 128 33.29 12.29 -8.85
C GLY A 128 31.92 12.24 -8.19
N GLU A 129 31.58 11.05 -7.72
CA GLU A 129 30.36 10.79 -6.97
C GLU A 129 30.63 10.93 -5.46
N MET A 130 29.64 11.45 -4.75
CA MET A 130 29.57 11.49 -3.29
C MET A 130 28.38 10.64 -2.86
N LYS A 131 28.59 9.77 -1.87
CA LYS A 131 27.57 8.85 -1.40
C LYS A 131 27.06 9.31 -0.04
N ALA A 132 25.76 9.43 0.09
CA ALA A 132 25.08 9.69 1.35
C ALA A 132 24.34 8.42 1.78
N LYS A 133 24.48 8.04 3.05
CA LYS A 133 23.85 6.85 3.61
C LYS A 133 23.21 7.17 4.94
N SER A 134 22.06 6.58 5.22
CA SER A 134 21.44 6.57 6.54
C SER A 134 21.08 5.13 6.89
N GLU A 135 21.55 4.65 8.03
CA GLU A 135 21.28 3.28 8.51
C GLU A 135 20.25 3.24 9.65
N ASN A 136 19.87 4.41 10.17
CA ASN A 136 18.92 4.54 11.26
C ASN A 136 17.86 5.58 10.90
N VAL A 137 17.02 5.22 9.93
CA VAL A 137 15.83 6.00 9.60
C VAL A 137 14.66 5.50 10.42
N ASN A 138 13.96 6.44 11.05
CA ASN A 138 12.74 6.20 11.79
C ASN A 138 11.58 6.85 11.04
N LEU A 139 10.54 6.09 10.75
CA LEU A 139 9.29 6.60 10.22
C LEU A 139 8.16 6.29 11.20
N ASP A 140 7.27 7.26 11.36
CA ASP A 140 6.08 7.16 12.19
C ASP A 140 4.87 7.52 11.34
N VAL A 141 3.99 6.55 11.11
CA VAL A 141 2.79 6.70 10.28
C VAL A 141 1.57 6.57 11.16
N LYS A 142 0.87 7.67 11.42
CA LYS A 142 -0.39 7.69 12.16
C LYS A 142 -1.54 7.72 11.16
N LEU A 143 -2.42 6.74 11.23
CA LEU A 143 -3.60 6.63 10.37
C LEU A 143 -4.84 6.85 11.23
N VAL A 144 -5.30 8.09 11.27
CA VAL A 144 -6.54 8.43 12.00
C VAL A 144 -7.72 8.00 11.15
N TRP A 145 -8.62 7.21 11.74
CA TRP A 145 -9.81 6.75 11.04
C TRP A 145 -10.91 7.82 11.01
N ASN A 146 -11.49 8.03 9.83
CA ASN A 146 -12.67 8.86 9.61
C ASN A 146 -13.54 8.23 8.51
N ASP A 147 -14.49 7.38 8.93
CA ASP A 147 -15.53 6.80 8.06
C ASP A 147 -15.03 6.27 6.70
N PHE A 148 -14.28 5.17 6.75
CA PHE A 148 -13.66 4.53 5.58
C PHE A 148 -12.64 5.41 4.84
N THR A 149 -12.11 6.41 5.53
CA THR A 149 -11.00 7.22 5.07
C THR A 149 -9.97 7.31 6.19
N PHE A 150 -8.71 7.08 5.86
CA PHE A 150 -7.61 7.44 6.75
C PHE A 150 -7.17 8.87 6.49
N ILE A 151 -6.93 9.60 7.57
CA ILE A 151 -6.23 10.88 7.57
C ILE A 151 -4.79 10.58 8.02
N PRO A 152 -3.82 10.47 7.09
CA PRO A 152 -2.47 10.08 7.43
C PRO A 152 -1.67 11.27 7.97
N THR A 153 -0.89 11.02 9.03
CA THR A 153 0.20 11.91 9.46
C THR A 153 1.48 11.09 9.46
N VAL A 154 2.45 11.50 8.64
CA VAL A 154 3.70 10.77 8.47
C VAL A 154 4.86 11.65 8.90
N ASN A 155 5.61 11.18 9.89
CA ASN A 155 6.84 11.81 10.34
C ASN A 155 8.03 10.92 10.01
N MET A 156 9.15 11.54 9.66
CA MET A 156 10.38 10.82 9.37
C MET A 156 11.59 11.57 9.92
N ASP A 157 12.47 10.81 10.56
CA ASP A 157 13.79 11.27 10.99
C ASP A 157 14.88 10.39 10.39
N SER A 158 15.94 11.02 9.88
CA SER A 158 17.05 10.31 9.22
C SER A 158 18.40 10.90 9.60
N SER A 159 19.28 10.03 10.10
CA SER A 159 20.66 10.39 10.42
C SER A 159 21.58 10.09 9.22
N VAL A 160 21.62 11.03 8.28
CA VAL A 160 22.43 10.90 7.06
C VAL A 160 23.90 11.14 7.35
N ARG A 161 24.75 10.21 6.91
CA ARG A 161 26.21 10.32 6.84
C ARG A 161 26.63 10.46 5.38
N VAL A 162 27.59 11.33 5.12
CA VAL A 162 28.13 11.56 3.76
C VAL A 162 29.57 11.07 3.70
N ASP A 163 29.81 10.12 2.81
CA ASP A 163 31.11 9.56 2.48
C ASP A 163 31.59 10.10 1.13
N PHE A 164 32.79 10.67 1.13
CA PHE A 164 33.46 11.15 -0.07
C PHE A 164 34.41 10.07 -0.61
N THR A 165 34.40 9.88 -1.92
CA THR A 165 35.43 9.08 -2.61
C THR A 165 36.83 9.68 -2.36
N ARG A 166 37.90 8.88 -2.41
CA ARG A 166 39.26 9.30 -1.98
C ARG A 166 39.72 10.62 -2.62
N HIS A 167 39.35 10.89 -3.87
CA HIS A 167 39.73 12.09 -4.62
C HIS A 167 38.91 13.35 -4.26
N LEU A 168 37.81 13.19 -3.51
CA LEU A 168 36.91 14.28 -3.11
C LEU A 168 36.99 14.61 -1.61
N LYS A 169 37.98 14.10 -0.87
CA LYS A 169 38.18 14.43 0.55
C LYS A 169 38.35 15.94 0.80
N THR A 170 38.86 16.68 -0.18
CA THR A 170 38.94 18.15 -0.15
C THR A 170 37.58 18.85 -0.06
N LEU A 171 36.48 18.13 -0.33
CA LEU A 171 35.10 18.59 -0.19
C LEU A 171 34.49 18.38 1.19
N ASN A 172 35.29 18.03 2.21
CA ASN A 172 34.76 17.85 3.56
C ASN A 172 34.04 19.12 4.09
N PHE A 173 34.35 20.31 3.57
CA PHE A 173 33.63 21.54 3.89
C PHE A 173 32.17 21.56 3.38
N LEU A 174 31.86 20.81 2.33
CA LEU A 174 30.48 20.63 1.79
C LEU A 174 29.71 19.56 2.54
N ARG A 175 30.35 18.77 3.40
CA ARG A 175 29.71 17.64 4.10
C ARG A 175 28.41 18.05 4.77
N LYS A 176 28.43 19.17 5.51
CA LYS A 176 27.24 19.67 6.23
C LYS A 176 26.12 20.11 5.27
N GLU A 177 26.46 20.78 4.18
CA GLU A 177 25.48 21.23 3.17
C GLU A 177 24.84 20.06 2.44
N VAL A 178 25.66 19.10 2.00
CA VAL A 178 25.18 17.86 1.35
C VAL A 178 24.31 17.06 2.31
N GLN A 179 24.74 16.89 3.56
CA GLN A 179 23.96 16.20 4.58
C GLN A 179 22.62 16.89 4.82
N LYS A 180 22.60 18.21 5.03
CA LYS A 180 21.38 18.98 5.28
C LYS A 180 20.37 18.86 4.15
N MET A 181 20.84 18.97 2.91
CA MET A 181 19.99 18.86 1.72
C MET A 181 19.40 17.46 1.57
N VAL A 182 20.21 16.41 1.68
CA VAL A 182 19.74 15.02 1.57
C VAL A 182 18.75 14.73 2.69
N THR A 183 19.09 15.03 3.95
CA THR A 183 18.18 14.86 5.09
C THR A 183 16.87 15.62 4.87
N SER A 184 16.92 16.91 4.51
CA SER A 184 15.72 17.72 4.30
C SER A 184 14.84 17.19 3.18
N LYS A 185 15.43 16.80 2.04
CA LYS A 185 14.65 16.33 0.90
C LYS A 185 14.03 14.97 1.20
N VAL A 186 14.81 14.01 1.71
CA VAL A 186 14.29 12.68 2.02
C VAL A 186 13.23 12.74 3.12
N ASN A 187 13.46 13.48 4.23
CA ASN A 187 12.48 13.63 5.31
C ASN A 187 11.19 14.37 4.88
N SER A 188 11.20 15.01 3.71
CA SER A 188 10.00 15.68 3.16
C SER A 188 9.30 14.85 2.09
N GLU A 189 10.03 14.18 1.20
CA GLU A 189 9.47 13.49 0.03
C GLU A 189 9.03 12.06 0.34
N VAL A 190 9.73 11.34 1.21
CA VAL A 190 9.30 9.99 1.61
C VAL A 190 7.95 10.04 2.33
N PRO A 191 7.74 10.92 3.34
CA PRO A 191 6.41 11.09 3.93
C PRO A 191 5.31 11.46 2.94
N LYS A 192 5.57 12.39 2.00
CA LYS A 192 4.60 12.76 0.97
C LYS A 192 4.17 11.57 0.12
N LYS A 193 5.12 10.75 -0.35
CA LYS A 193 4.82 9.55 -1.13
C LYS A 193 3.97 8.53 -0.36
N ILE A 194 4.18 8.40 0.95
CA ILE A 194 3.35 7.54 1.80
C ILE A 194 1.93 8.11 1.91
N VAL A 195 1.79 9.42 2.13
CA VAL A 195 0.50 10.12 2.17
C VAL A 195 -0.24 9.94 0.84
N GLU A 196 0.41 10.20 -0.29
CA GLU A 196 -0.14 10.01 -1.63
C GLU A 196 -0.63 8.57 -1.84
N ALA A 197 0.16 7.57 -1.44
CA ALA A 197 -0.24 6.17 -1.56
C ALA A 197 -1.50 5.85 -0.73
N ILE A 198 -1.63 6.41 0.48
CA ILE A 198 -2.79 6.21 1.33
C ILE A 198 -4.02 6.88 0.73
N GLU A 199 -3.91 8.15 0.34
CA GLU A 199 -5.02 8.93 -0.20
C GLU A 199 -5.49 8.42 -1.56
N GLN A 200 -4.57 8.02 -2.44
CA GLN A 200 -4.90 7.64 -3.82
C GLN A 200 -5.16 6.15 -3.99
N GLN A 201 -4.64 5.30 -3.09
CA GLN A 201 -4.75 3.85 -3.25
C GLN A 201 -5.50 3.17 -2.11
N VAL A 202 -5.29 3.56 -0.85
CA VAL A 202 -5.94 2.90 0.30
C VAL A 202 -7.36 3.44 0.48
N ASN A 203 -7.52 4.76 0.62
CA ASN A 203 -8.81 5.38 0.88
C ASN A 203 -9.88 5.06 -0.17
N PRO A 204 -9.62 5.07 -1.49
CA PRO A 204 -10.63 4.72 -2.47
C PRO A 204 -11.08 3.27 -2.38
N ARG A 205 -10.21 2.35 -1.92
CA ARG A 205 -10.57 0.95 -1.69
C ARG A 205 -11.41 0.77 -0.44
N LEU A 206 -11.13 1.54 0.60
CA LEU A 206 -11.97 1.57 1.81
C LEU A 206 -13.36 2.13 1.51
N GLN A 207 -13.49 3.17 0.69
CA GLN A 207 -14.80 3.68 0.26
C GLN A 207 -15.59 2.64 -0.54
N LYS A 208 -14.93 1.89 -1.45
CA LYS A 208 -15.56 0.75 -2.14
C LYS A 208 -16.00 -0.36 -1.17
N LEU A 209 -15.27 -0.57 -0.07
CA LEU A 209 -15.67 -1.52 0.97
C LEU A 209 -16.92 -1.02 1.70
N LYS A 210 -16.99 0.27 2.03
CA LYS A 210 -18.17 0.91 2.65
C LYS A 210 -19.43 0.70 1.81
N GLU A 211 -19.37 1.03 0.51
CA GLU A 211 -20.50 0.86 -0.41
C GLU A 211 -21.01 -0.59 -0.44
N LYS A 212 -20.08 -1.56 -0.44
CA LYS A 212 -20.44 -2.98 -0.39
C LYS A 212 -21.10 -3.35 0.93
N LEU A 213 -20.57 -2.90 2.06
CA LEU A 213 -21.16 -3.17 3.38
C LEU A 213 -22.60 -2.63 3.46
N ILE A 214 -22.84 -1.41 2.98
CA ILE A 214 -24.17 -0.80 2.91
C ILE A 214 -25.09 -1.65 2.02
N SER A 215 -24.62 -2.08 0.84
CA SER A 215 -25.43 -2.93 -0.06
C SER A 215 -25.83 -4.28 0.54
N MET A 216 -25.12 -4.72 1.58
CA MET A 216 -25.39 -5.96 2.31
C MET A 216 -26.27 -5.75 3.55
N GLY A 217 -26.69 -4.51 3.83
CA GLY A 217 -27.55 -4.17 4.97
C GLY A 217 -26.81 -3.66 6.21
N TYR A 218 -25.48 -3.50 6.18
CA TYR A 218 -24.72 -2.88 7.27
C TYR A 218 -24.83 -1.35 7.18
N THR A 219 -25.96 -0.80 7.62
CA THR A 219 -26.23 0.66 7.60
C THR A 219 -25.87 1.36 8.90
N GLN A 220 -25.80 0.61 10.02
CA GLN A 220 -25.40 1.12 11.32
C GLN A 220 -24.34 0.21 11.94
N TYR A 221 -23.10 0.69 11.98
CA TYR A 221 -21.97 -0.04 12.52
C TYR A 221 -21.12 0.83 13.45
N ASP A 222 -20.43 0.17 14.35
CA ASP A 222 -19.31 0.66 15.15
C ASP A 222 -18.04 -0.08 14.73
N MET A 223 -16.90 0.55 14.98
CA MET A 223 -15.59 -0.01 14.68
C MET A 223 -14.77 -0.12 15.94
N GLU A 224 -14.17 -1.28 16.13
CA GLU A 224 -13.24 -1.53 17.22
C GLU A 224 -11.86 -1.87 16.66
N TRP A 225 -10.85 -1.13 17.12
CA TRP A 225 -9.45 -1.37 16.84
C TRP A 225 -8.83 -2.08 18.04
N ALA A 226 -7.99 -3.08 17.79
CA ALA A 226 -7.18 -3.68 18.83
C ALA A 226 -5.79 -3.99 18.27
N VAL A 227 -4.76 -3.58 19.00
CA VAL A 227 -3.37 -3.95 18.71
C VAL A 227 -2.81 -4.72 19.89
N GLN A 228 -2.45 -5.99 19.67
CA GLN A 228 -1.85 -6.84 20.69
C GLN A 228 -0.75 -7.70 20.07
N ASN A 229 0.43 -7.76 20.69
CA ASN A 229 1.57 -8.55 20.19
C ASN A 229 1.92 -8.26 18.72
N ASN A 230 1.85 -6.99 18.32
CA ASN A 230 2.07 -6.54 16.93
C ASN A 230 1.07 -7.15 15.91
N ILE A 231 -0.09 -7.59 16.37
CA ILE A 231 -1.22 -8.01 15.54
C ILE A 231 -2.25 -6.90 15.57
N LEU A 232 -2.71 -6.47 14.40
CA LEU A 232 -3.80 -5.52 14.23
C LEU A 232 -5.10 -6.29 14.00
N ARG A 233 -6.12 -6.01 14.82
CA ARG A 233 -7.49 -6.47 14.60
C ARG A 233 -8.40 -5.26 14.38
N VAL A 234 -9.23 -5.33 13.36
CA VAL A 234 -10.31 -4.37 13.10
C VAL A 234 -11.62 -5.14 13.10
N ALA A 235 -12.56 -4.76 13.96
CA ALA A 235 -13.89 -5.36 14.03
C ALA A 235 -14.95 -4.35 13.61
N PHE A 236 -15.83 -4.74 12.69
CA PHE A 236 -17.04 -4.02 12.32
C PHE A 236 -18.22 -4.66 13.03
N LYS A 237 -18.77 -3.96 14.02
CA LYS A 237 -19.88 -4.43 14.84
C LYS A 237 -21.16 -3.69 14.47
N PRO A 238 -22.30 -4.36 14.27
CA PRO A 238 -23.59 -3.67 14.13
C PRO A 238 -23.97 -2.98 15.45
N LYS A 239 -24.43 -1.72 15.39
CA LYS A 239 -24.83 -0.95 16.60
C LYS A 239 -25.95 -1.62 17.41
N SER A 240 -26.80 -2.38 16.73
CA SER A 240 -27.90 -3.15 17.31
C SER A 240 -27.47 -4.51 17.88
N GLY A 241 -26.23 -4.95 17.66
CA GLY A 241 -25.77 -6.29 18.03
C GLY A 241 -25.24 -6.39 19.46
N SER A 242 -25.61 -7.48 20.15
CA SER A 242 -25.02 -7.88 21.45
C SER A 242 -23.65 -8.56 21.30
N GLY A 243 -23.14 -8.70 20.08
CA GLY A 243 -21.90 -9.42 19.76
C GLY A 243 -20.71 -8.90 20.57
N VAL A 244 -20.03 -9.83 21.24
CA VAL A 244 -18.77 -9.59 21.96
C VAL A 244 -17.63 -9.81 20.97
N VAL A 245 -16.71 -8.84 20.87
CA VAL A 245 -15.52 -8.99 20.02
C VAL A 245 -14.56 -9.96 20.70
N SER A 246 -14.24 -11.07 20.04
CA SER A 246 -13.30 -12.06 20.55
C SER A 246 -11.91 -11.45 20.72
N PRO A 247 -11.12 -11.88 21.75
CA PRO A 247 -9.77 -11.38 21.99
C PRO A 247 -8.83 -11.61 20.79
N VAL A 248 -7.71 -10.87 20.73
CA VAL A 248 -6.76 -11.00 19.62
C VAL A 248 -6.06 -12.35 19.76
N VAL A 249 -6.26 -13.23 18.78
CA VAL A 249 -5.61 -14.54 18.74
C VAL A 249 -4.45 -14.47 17.73
N PRO A 250 -3.27 -15.04 18.05
CA PRO A 250 -2.20 -15.21 17.08
C PRO A 250 -2.67 -15.95 15.84
N ILE A 251 -2.24 -15.48 14.67
CA ILE A 251 -2.51 -16.13 13.38
C ILE A 251 -1.19 -16.41 12.66
N ASP A 252 -1.11 -17.57 12.00
CA ASP A 252 0.08 -17.99 11.25
C ASP A 252 0.11 -17.46 9.80
N HIS A 253 -0.92 -16.74 9.40
CA HIS A 253 -1.08 -16.14 8.06
C HIS A 253 -0.94 -14.62 8.15
N MET A 254 -0.64 -13.96 7.03
CA MET A 254 -0.58 -12.49 6.99
C MET A 254 -1.93 -11.83 7.31
N LEU A 255 -3.01 -12.40 6.77
CA LEU A 255 -4.36 -11.85 6.86
C LEU A 255 -5.36 -12.95 7.21
N CYS A 256 -6.29 -12.66 8.12
CA CYS A 256 -7.47 -13.48 8.36
C CYS A 256 -8.71 -12.60 8.38
N VAL A 257 -9.78 -13.07 7.75
CA VAL A 257 -11.11 -12.46 7.81
C VAL A 257 -12.03 -13.47 8.48
N ASN A 258 -12.59 -13.12 9.64
CA ASN A 258 -13.73 -13.84 10.19
C ASN A 258 -14.99 -13.32 9.53
N ALA A 259 -15.78 -14.26 9.07
CA ALA A 259 -16.73 -14.06 8.03
C ALA A 259 -17.83 -15.12 8.21
N ASN A 260 -18.98 -14.72 8.74
CA ASN A 260 -20.26 -15.32 8.34
C ASN A 260 -20.58 -14.91 6.87
N MET A 261 -19.55 -14.86 6.01
CA MET A 261 -19.54 -14.31 4.65
C MET A 261 -19.78 -15.39 3.60
N VAL A 262 -20.28 -16.57 3.95
CA VAL A 262 -20.68 -17.55 2.91
C VAL A 262 -21.67 -16.87 1.93
N ALA A 263 -22.56 -16.00 2.40
CA ALA A 263 -23.46 -15.21 1.54
C ALA A 263 -22.84 -13.95 0.88
N VAL A 264 -21.81 -13.32 1.49
CA VAL A 264 -21.04 -12.25 0.81
C VAL A 264 -20.18 -12.82 -0.31
N MET A 265 -19.69 -14.04 -0.15
CA MET A 265 -18.87 -14.75 -1.14
C MET A 265 -19.75 -15.41 -2.21
N ASP A 266 -20.94 -15.89 -1.87
CA ASP A 266 -21.87 -16.46 -2.84
C ASP A 266 -22.38 -15.41 -3.84
N SER A 267 -22.54 -14.14 -3.42
CA SER A 267 -22.83 -13.03 -4.34
C SER A 267 -21.67 -12.73 -5.31
N PHE A 268 -20.39 -12.89 -4.89
CA PHE A 268 -19.24 -12.85 -5.82
C PHE A 268 -19.22 -14.05 -6.79
N ILE A 269 -19.66 -15.23 -6.36
CA ILE A 269 -19.78 -16.44 -7.20
C ILE A 269 -20.91 -16.29 -8.23
N GLN A 270 -22.05 -15.74 -7.83
CA GLN A 270 -23.19 -15.40 -8.71
C GLN A 270 -22.81 -14.33 -9.76
N LEU A 271 -22.02 -13.32 -9.37
CA LEU A 271 -21.49 -12.30 -10.29
C LEU A 271 -20.52 -12.89 -11.34
N ARG A 272 -19.69 -13.87 -10.96
CA ARG A 272 -18.86 -14.63 -11.91
C ARG A 272 -19.72 -15.46 -12.87
N ARG A 273 -20.78 -16.12 -12.40
CA ARG A 273 -21.72 -16.87 -13.25
C ARG A 273 -22.41 -15.98 -14.29
N LYS A 274 -22.85 -14.77 -13.92
CA LYS A 274 -23.51 -13.84 -14.87
C LYS A 274 -22.56 -13.29 -15.94
N ARG A 275 -21.27 -13.10 -15.63
CA ARG A 275 -20.25 -12.67 -16.61
C ARG A 275 -19.85 -13.79 -17.58
N GLY A 276 -19.84 -15.06 -17.13
CA GLY A 276 -19.59 -16.22 -17.99
C GLY A 276 -20.77 -16.60 -18.91
N ALA A 277 -21.99 -16.19 -18.57
CA ALA A 277 -23.21 -16.54 -19.31
C ALA A 277 -23.61 -15.55 -20.43
N ARG A 278 -22.88 -14.43 -20.61
CA ARG A 278 -23.07 -13.53 -21.77
C ARG A 278 -22.22 -13.97 -22.96
N LYS A 279 -22.53 -15.14 -23.51
CA LYS A 279 -22.33 -15.43 -24.93
C LYS A 279 -23.69 -15.88 -25.47
N LYS A 280 -24.39 -14.96 -26.13
CA LYS A 280 -25.54 -15.28 -26.98
C LYS A 280 -25.26 -14.84 -28.42
N PRO A 281 -25.87 -15.52 -29.39
CA PRO A 281 -25.29 -15.80 -30.70
C PRO A 281 -25.39 -14.62 -31.66
N LYS A 282 -24.51 -14.61 -32.67
CA LYS A 282 -24.53 -13.66 -33.78
C LYS A 282 -25.89 -13.76 -34.50
N GLN A 283 -26.70 -12.72 -34.40
CA GLN A 283 -27.75 -12.44 -35.38
C GLN A 283 -27.33 -11.19 -36.16
N GLN A 284 -27.24 -11.40 -37.47
CA GLN A 284 -26.93 -10.43 -38.50
C GLN A 284 -28.11 -9.47 -38.62
N ILE A 285 -27.85 -8.17 -38.51
CA ILE A 285 -28.85 -7.13 -38.76
C ILE A 285 -28.26 -6.18 -39.80
N ASP A 286 -28.99 -6.06 -40.89
CA ASP A 286 -28.70 -5.23 -42.05
C ASP A 286 -28.63 -3.74 -41.71
N ILE A 287 -27.72 -3.05 -42.38
CA ILE A 287 -27.46 -1.62 -42.24
C ILE A 287 -28.47 -0.86 -43.09
N ILE A 288 -29.24 0.05 -42.48
CA ILE A 288 -29.87 1.19 -43.16
C ILE A 288 -29.49 2.47 -42.40
N PRO A 289 -28.89 3.49 -43.05
CA PRO A 289 -28.40 4.69 -42.38
C PRO A 289 -29.41 5.83 -42.49
N ILE A 290 -29.80 6.47 -41.38
CA ILE A 290 -30.44 7.81 -41.43
C ILE A 290 -29.93 8.72 -40.29
N SER A 291 -29.34 9.81 -40.78
CA SER A 291 -29.02 11.15 -40.29
C SER A 291 -29.51 11.69 -38.94
N HIS A 292 -28.57 12.42 -38.31
CA HIS A 292 -28.69 13.72 -37.60
C HIS A 292 -29.81 13.93 -36.57
N VAL A 293 -29.43 13.97 -35.29
CA VAL A 293 -29.60 15.15 -34.41
C VAL A 293 -28.47 15.13 -33.37
N ALA A 294 -27.62 16.17 -33.38
CA ALA A 294 -26.66 16.43 -32.31
C ALA A 294 -27.32 17.36 -31.27
N LEU A 295 -27.25 16.99 -30.00
CA LEU A 295 -27.52 17.86 -28.85
C LEU A 295 -26.41 17.65 -27.80
N PRO A 296 -26.02 18.70 -27.06
CA PRO A 296 -24.67 18.85 -26.48
C PRO A 296 -24.47 18.07 -25.17
N LYS A 297 -23.25 17.52 -25.03
CA LYS A 297 -22.74 16.81 -23.84
C LYS A 297 -22.30 17.77 -22.73
N GLU A 298 -23.22 18.51 -22.12
CA GLU A 298 -22.89 19.39 -20.98
C GLU A 298 -23.86 19.27 -19.79
N ALA A 299 -24.54 18.14 -19.65
CA ALA A 299 -25.37 17.88 -18.47
C ALA A 299 -25.26 16.41 -18.05
N LEU A 300 -24.14 16.08 -17.39
CA LEU A 300 -23.95 14.98 -16.44
C LEU A 300 -22.44 14.93 -16.15
N GLY A 301 -22.02 15.61 -15.08
CA GLY A 301 -20.64 15.65 -14.60
C GLY A 301 -20.18 14.30 -14.05
N ILE A 302 -20.04 13.31 -14.93
CA ILE A 302 -19.38 12.03 -14.67
C ILE A 302 -18.06 12.08 -15.43
N ASN A 303 -16.98 12.43 -14.74
CA ASN A 303 -15.63 12.17 -15.20
C ASN A 303 -15.40 10.65 -15.13
N GLU A 304 -15.86 9.93 -16.15
CA GLU A 304 -15.25 8.65 -16.51
C GLU A 304 -13.86 8.92 -17.10
N ASP A 305 -12.89 8.10 -16.68
CA ASP A 305 -11.49 8.11 -17.08
C ASP A 305 -10.69 9.39 -16.75
N PHE A 306 -10.17 9.43 -15.53
CA PHE A 306 -8.84 10.00 -15.30
C PHE A 306 -7.79 8.97 -15.75
N PRO A 307 -7.05 9.20 -16.85
CA PRO A 307 -5.85 8.44 -17.11
C PRO A 307 -4.81 8.92 -16.10
N ILE A 308 -4.62 8.16 -15.01
CA ILE A 308 -3.45 8.32 -14.16
C ILE A 308 -2.25 7.98 -15.03
N LYS A 309 -1.53 9.01 -15.48
CA LYS A 309 -0.27 8.87 -16.20
C LYS A 309 0.72 8.15 -15.28
N GLY A 310 0.89 6.84 -15.48
CA GLY A 310 2.16 6.14 -15.25
C GLY A 310 2.43 5.53 -13.89
N THR A 311 1.44 4.99 -13.17
CA THR A 311 1.71 3.96 -12.15
C THR A 311 1.32 2.60 -12.70
N LYS A 312 2.32 1.72 -12.89
CA LYS A 312 2.05 0.28 -13.04
C LYS A 312 1.22 -0.10 -11.81
N GLY A 313 0.00 -0.58 -12.00
CA GLY A 313 -0.88 -0.95 -10.89
C GLY A 313 -0.27 -2.06 -10.03
N ILE A 314 -0.97 -2.49 -8.99
CA ILE A 314 -0.53 -3.59 -8.13
C ILE A 314 -1.60 -4.68 -8.16
N ASP A 315 -1.22 -5.91 -8.49
CA ASP A 315 -2.08 -7.08 -8.35
C ASP A 315 -1.82 -7.81 -7.03
N PHE A 316 -2.89 -8.31 -6.42
CA PHE A 316 -2.87 -9.00 -5.14
C PHE A 316 -3.29 -10.45 -5.33
N THR A 317 -2.47 -11.36 -4.82
CA THR A 317 -2.75 -12.79 -4.86
C THR A 317 -2.74 -13.38 -3.46
N CYS A 318 -3.69 -14.25 -3.18
CA CYS A 318 -3.71 -15.05 -1.97
C CYS A 318 -2.86 -16.30 -2.15
N VAL A 319 -1.90 -16.50 -1.26
CA VAL A 319 -1.04 -17.68 -1.23
C VAL A 319 -1.62 -18.68 -0.24
N SER A 320 -2.00 -19.84 -0.76
CA SER A 320 -2.53 -20.98 0.01
C SER A 320 -3.67 -20.61 0.98
N PRO A 321 -4.80 -20.07 0.49
CA PRO A 321 -5.89 -19.66 1.37
C PRO A 321 -6.46 -20.85 2.14
N LYS A 322 -6.61 -20.69 3.46
CA LYS A 322 -7.19 -21.66 4.37
C LYS A 322 -8.60 -21.22 4.78
N PHE A 323 -9.55 -22.13 4.62
CA PHE A 323 -10.94 -21.96 5.00
C PHE A 323 -11.23 -22.82 6.22
N SER A 324 -11.87 -22.25 7.24
CA SER A 324 -12.27 -22.95 8.45
C SER A 324 -13.65 -22.49 8.86
N CYS A 325 -14.59 -23.41 9.03
CA CYS A 325 -15.94 -23.12 9.49
C CYS A 325 -16.25 -23.95 10.74
N GLU A 326 -16.82 -23.32 11.76
CA GLU A 326 -17.34 -23.97 12.95
C GLU A 326 -18.79 -23.51 13.13
N GLY A 327 -19.76 -24.41 12.87
CA GLY A 327 -21.17 -24.05 12.83
C GLY A 327 -21.49 -23.02 11.74
N ALA A 328 -22.03 -21.87 12.12
CA ALA A 328 -22.39 -20.78 11.20
C ALA A 328 -21.24 -19.77 10.96
N SER A 329 -20.16 -19.85 11.74
CA SER A 329 -19.04 -18.91 11.64
C SER A 329 -17.93 -19.50 10.77
N CYS A 330 -17.54 -18.78 9.71
CA CYS A 330 -16.43 -19.17 8.85
C CYS A 330 -15.29 -18.15 8.92
N SER A 331 -14.08 -18.59 8.59
CA SER A 331 -12.92 -17.73 8.47
C SER A 331 -12.10 -18.08 7.24
N VAL A 332 -11.48 -17.05 6.65
CA VAL A 332 -10.56 -17.18 5.53
C VAL A 332 -9.24 -16.56 5.94
N CYS A 333 -8.18 -17.35 5.95
CA CYS A 333 -6.83 -16.91 6.25
C CYS A 333 -5.92 -17.11 5.04
N SER A 334 -5.07 -16.15 4.72
CA SER A 334 -4.14 -16.26 3.60
C SER A 334 -2.90 -15.41 3.82
N ASP A 335 -1.78 -15.88 3.30
CA ASP A 335 -0.66 -15.00 3.00
C ASP A 335 -0.99 -14.22 1.73
N ILE A 336 -0.44 -13.02 1.58
CA ILE A 336 -0.65 -12.16 0.42
C ILE A 336 0.65 -12.02 -0.34
N ASP A 337 0.58 -12.10 -1.66
CA ASP A 337 1.67 -11.74 -2.55
C ASP A 337 1.25 -10.58 -3.46
N ILE A 338 2.21 -9.68 -3.71
CA ILE A 338 2.01 -8.40 -4.39
C ILE A 338 2.86 -8.40 -5.66
N ASN A 339 2.26 -8.15 -6.81
CA ASN A 339 2.97 -8.13 -8.08
C ASN A 339 2.61 -6.88 -8.89
N PRO A 340 3.51 -6.37 -9.76
CA PRO A 340 3.14 -5.32 -10.71
C PRO A 340 1.97 -5.80 -11.57
N ALA A 341 0.92 -4.98 -11.67
CA ALA A 341 -0.24 -5.25 -12.50
C ALA A 341 0.16 -5.24 -13.98
N SER A 342 -0.33 -6.23 -14.73
CA SER A 342 -0.37 -6.20 -16.19
C SER A 342 -1.34 -5.11 -16.69
N GLU A 343 -1.13 -4.60 -17.91
CA GLU A 343 -2.08 -3.65 -18.52
C GLU A 343 -3.50 -4.22 -18.51
N GLY A 344 -4.44 -3.50 -17.87
CA GLY A 344 -5.84 -3.91 -17.74
C GLY A 344 -6.15 -4.88 -16.59
N SER A 345 -5.18 -5.31 -15.77
CA SER A 345 -5.49 -6.05 -14.53
C SER A 345 -5.89 -5.07 -13.43
N GLY A 346 -7.18 -5.02 -13.14
CA GLY A 346 -7.67 -4.39 -11.90
C GLY A 346 -7.31 -5.23 -10.69
N ASP A 347 -7.05 -4.59 -9.55
CA ASP A 347 -6.80 -5.19 -8.23
C ASP A 347 -7.85 -6.27 -7.94
N LYS A 348 -7.53 -7.53 -8.19
CA LYS A 348 -8.46 -8.62 -8.00
C LYS A 348 -7.79 -9.62 -7.08
N PHE A 349 -8.27 -9.69 -5.83
CA PHE A 349 -8.11 -10.82 -4.92
C PHE A 349 -8.76 -12.09 -5.51
N HIS A 350 -8.39 -12.46 -6.74
CA HIS A 350 -9.14 -13.32 -7.63
C HIS A 350 -9.08 -14.79 -7.21
N ASN A 351 -8.03 -15.16 -6.48
CA ASN A 351 -7.76 -16.50 -5.99
C ASN A 351 -7.93 -16.63 -4.47
N CYS A 352 -8.47 -15.60 -3.80
CA CYS A 352 -8.64 -15.59 -2.34
C CYS A 352 -9.89 -16.33 -1.86
N LEU A 353 -10.74 -16.78 -2.77
CA LEU A 353 -11.97 -17.50 -2.46
C LEU A 353 -11.88 -18.92 -3.03
N PRO A 354 -12.46 -19.93 -2.37
CA PRO A 354 -12.44 -21.28 -2.88
C PRO A 354 -13.26 -21.30 -4.18
N THR A 355 -12.71 -21.92 -5.22
CA THR A 355 -13.52 -22.25 -6.39
C THR A 355 -14.48 -23.36 -5.98
N LEU A 356 -15.77 -23.06 -5.85
CA LEU A 356 -16.79 -24.11 -5.73
C LEU A 356 -16.69 -25.00 -6.98
N SER A 357 -16.04 -26.14 -6.83
CA SER A 357 -15.93 -27.14 -7.89
C SER A 357 -17.33 -27.70 -8.10
N ARG A 358 -17.87 -27.51 -9.31
CA ARG A 358 -19.05 -28.24 -9.77
C ARG A 358 -18.65 -29.72 -9.85
N ARG A 359 -19.14 -30.53 -8.92
CA ARG A 359 -19.42 -31.94 -9.20
C ARG A 359 -20.91 -32.08 -9.41
#